data_AF-A0A8T6VVR0-F1
#
_entry.id   AF-A0A8T6VVR0-F1
#
_cell.length_a   1.000
_cell.length_b   1.000
_cell.length_c   1.000
_cell.angle_alpha   90.00
_cell.angle_beta   90.00
_cell.angle_gamma   90.00
#
_symmetry.space_group_name_H-M   'P 1'
#
loop_
_entity.id
_entity.type
_entity.pdbx_description
1 polymer ?
#
loop_
_entity_poly.entity_id
_entity_poly.type
_entity_poly.pdbx_seq_one_letter_code
_entity_poly.pdbx_strand_id
1 'polypeptide(L)' 'AGDGGTADIGIQALSGMVERGTKAIYVMYDNEAYMNTGIQRSSSTPSGAWTTTTQVGEV' A
#
# COMPACT_ATOMS: atom_id res chain seq x y z
N ALA A 1 2.18 -8.37 -4.14
CA ALA A 1 0.98 -7.76 -3.51
C ALA A 1 0.88 -6.31 -3.97
N GLY A 2 -0.28 -5.66 -3.80
CA GLY A 2 -0.37 -4.20 -3.99
C GLY A 2 0.31 -3.45 -2.83
N ASP A 3 0.52 -2.15 -3.01
CA ASP A 3 1.01 -1.22 -2.00
C ASP A 3 0.20 -1.28 -0.70
N GLY A 4 -1.13 -1.29 -0.78
CA GLY A 4 -1.99 -1.36 0.42
C GLY A 4 -1.87 -2.66 1.20
N GLY A 5 -1.68 -3.77 0.49
CA GLY A 5 -1.40 -5.05 1.14
C GLY A 5 0.01 -5.09 1.75
N THR A 6 0.95 -4.29 1.24
CA THR A 6 2.36 -4.35 1.62
C THR A 6 2.69 -3.35 2.72
N ALA A 7 2.41 -2.08 2.48
CA ALA A 7 2.80 -0.95 3.30
C ALA A 7 1.82 -0.67 4.45
N ASP A 8 0.57 -1.14 4.34
CA ASP A 8 -0.44 -0.99 5.39
C ASP A 8 -0.70 -2.30 6.13
N ILE A 9 -1.78 -3.02 5.81
CA ILE A 9 -2.31 -4.09 6.65
C ILE A 9 -1.37 -5.31 6.76
N GLY A 10 -0.60 -5.60 5.70
CA GLY A 10 0.24 -6.79 5.61
C GLY A 10 1.69 -6.59 6.01
N ILE A 11 2.12 -5.37 6.35
CA ILE A 11 3.53 -5.10 6.71
C ILE A 11 3.98 -5.94 7.92
N GLN A 12 3.09 -6.19 8.88
CA GLN A 12 3.37 -7.01 10.05
C GLN A 12 3.73 -8.46 9.69
N ALA A 13 3.01 -9.06 8.74
CA ALA A 13 3.23 -10.44 8.32
C ALA A 13 4.49 -10.54 7.44
N LEU A 14 4.69 -9.55 6.57
CA LEU A 14 5.90 -9.43 5.76
C LEU A 14 7.15 -9.27 6.64
N SER A 15 7.09 -8.41 7.66
CA SER A 15 8.15 -8.24 8.65
C SER A 15 8.51 -9.57 9.34
N GLY A 16 7.50 -10.32 9.81
CA GLY A 16 7.73 -11.64 10.39
C GLY A 16 8.33 -12.65 9.40
N MET A 17 7.98 -12.59 8.12
CA MET A 17 8.56 -13.44 7.08
C MET A 17 10.06 -13.16 6.88
N VAL A 18 10.43 -11.88 6.87
CA VAL A 18 11.82 -11.41 6.76
C VAL A 18 12.63 -11.79 7.99
N GLU A 19 12.12 -11.52 9.20
CA GLU A 19 12.78 -11.87 10.48
C GLU A 19 13.06 -13.37 10.59
N ARG A 20 12.15 -14.23 10.11
CA ARG A 20 12.33 -15.69 10.10
C ARG A 20 13.29 -16.20 9.01
N GLY A 21 13.85 -15.34 8.18
CA GLY A 21 14.74 -15.74 7.07
C GLY A 21 14.04 -16.62 6.04
N THR A 22 12.74 -16.41 5.82
CA THR A 22 11.96 -17.23 4.88
C THR A 22 12.52 -17.05 3.47
N LYS A 23 12.82 -18.17 2.78
CA LYS A 23 13.34 -18.14 1.41
C LYS A 23 12.20 -17.91 0.41
N ALA A 24 11.84 -16.65 0.20
CA ALA A 24 10.81 -16.23 -0.74
C ALA A 24 11.24 -14.99 -1.53
N ILE A 25 10.71 -14.84 -2.74
CA ILE A 25 10.77 -13.57 -3.48
C ILE A 25 9.43 -12.87 -3.25
N TYR A 26 9.49 -11.67 -2.68
CA TYR A 26 8.32 -10.82 -2.48
C TYR A 26 8.39 -9.63 -3.44
N VAL A 27 7.31 -9.41 -4.19
CA VAL A 27 7.20 -8.27 -5.10
C VAL A 27 5.99 -7.43 -4.70
N MET A 28 6.25 -6.15 -4.41
CA MET A 28 5.22 -5.12 -4.29
C MET A 28 4.99 -4.49 -5.65
N TYR A 29 3.76 -4.58 -6.15
CA TYR A 29 3.31 -3.81 -7.31
C TYR A 29 2.73 -2.51 -6.77
N ASP A 30 3.57 -1.49 -6.69
CA ASP A 30 3.20 -0.19 -6.16
C ASP A 30 2.50 0.65 -7.22
N ASN A 31 1.22 0.89 -7.01
CA ASN A 31 0.38 1.78 -7.80
C ASN A 31 -0.14 2.95 -6.96
N GLU A 32 0.41 3.17 -5.76
CA GLU A 32 0.22 4.36 -4.92
C GLU A 32 -1.22 4.59 -4.39
N ALA A 33 -2.12 3.62 -4.52
CA ALA A 33 -3.47 3.68 -3.94
C ALA A 33 -4.11 2.29 -3.90
N TYR A 34 -5.19 2.15 -3.12
CA TYR A 34 -6.01 0.94 -3.13
C TYR A 34 -6.87 0.91 -4.39
N MET A 35 -6.26 0.52 -5.52
CA MET A 35 -6.89 0.60 -6.83
C MET A 35 -8.16 -0.25 -6.94
N ASN A 36 -8.16 -1.44 -6.32
CA ASN A 36 -9.31 -2.35 -6.41
C ASN A 36 -10.57 -1.82 -5.69
N THR A 37 -10.41 -1.05 -4.63
CA THR A 37 -11.52 -0.56 -3.79
C THR A 37 -11.87 0.90 -4.06
N GLY A 38 -11.55 1.38 -5.27
CA GLY A 38 -11.91 2.73 -5.72
C GLY A 38 -10.90 3.79 -5.30
N ILE A 39 -9.60 3.51 -5.46
CA ILE A 39 -8.52 4.50 -5.33
C ILE A 39 -8.55 5.19 -3.95
N GLN A 40 -8.58 4.38 -2.88
CA GLN A 40 -8.44 4.89 -1.52
C GLN A 40 -6.96 5.14 -1.20
N ARG A 41 -6.67 6.04 -0.26
CA ARG A 41 -5.30 6.34 0.18
C ARG A 41 -4.63 5.10 0.77
N SER A 42 -3.38 4.86 0.39
CA SER A 42 -2.45 3.92 1.03
C SER A 42 -1.29 4.66 1.71
N SER A 43 -0.42 3.92 2.42
CA SER A 43 0.86 4.49 2.89
C SER A 43 1.86 4.81 1.77
N SER A 44 1.68 4.28 0.55
CA SER A 44 2.49 4.66 -0.62
C SER A 44 1.95 5.89 -1.35
N THR A 45 0.71 6.34 -1.07
CA THR A 45 0.14 7.52 -1.73
C THR A 45 1.00 8.77 -1.50
N PRO A 46 1.50 9.45 -2.55
CA PRO A 46 2.27 10.67 -2.43
C PRO A 46 1.52 11.79 -1.71
N SER A 47 2.24 12.64 -0.99
CA SER A 47 1.65 13.83 -0.37
C SER A 47 1.05 14.75 -1.43
N GLY A 48 -0.17 15.22 -1.21
CA GLY A 48 -0.89 16.07 -2.17
C GLY A 48 -1.51 15.32 -3.36
N ALA A 49 -1.42 13.99 -3.43
CA ALA A 49 -2.16 13.22 -4.41
C ALA A 49 -3.65 13.15 -4.06
N TRP A 50 -4.51 13.24 -5.08
CA TRP A 50 -5.94 13.02 -4.94
C TRP A 50 -6.24 11.52 -4.79
N THR A 51 -7.06 11.17 -3.81
CA THR A 51 -7.69 9.85 -3.68
C THR A 51 -9.14 10.02 -3.21
N THR A 52 -9.96 8.97 -3.27
CA THR A 52 -11.35 9.05 -2.77
C THR A 52 -11.45 9.35 -1.28
N THR A 53 -10.37 9.11 -0.52
CA THR A 53 -10.26 9.39 0.91
C THR A 53 -9.28 10.54 1.22
N THR A 54 -8.72 11.20 0.20
CA THR A 54 -7.80 12.33 0.34
C THR A 54 -8.08 13.29 -0.82
N GLN A 55 -9.14 14.07 -0.67
CA GLN A 55 -9.54 15.06 -1.65
C GLN A 55 -8.59 16.26 -1.56
N VAL A 56 -8.17 16.77 -2.72
CA VAL A 56 -7.41 18.01 -2.86
C VAL A 56 -8.30 19.03 -3.57
N GLY A 57 -8.52 20.18 -2.93
CA GLY A 57 -9.48 21.20 -3.40
C GLY A 57 -10.92 20.99 -2.92
N GLU A 58 -11.81 21.93 -3.24
CA GLU A 58 -13.26 21.79 -3.01
C GLU A 58 -13.90 20.96 -4.14
N VAL A 59 -14.87 20.13 -3.77
CA VAL A 59 -15.59 19.18 -4.65
C VAL A 59 -16.79 19.85 -5.31
#